data_AF-A0AAV5ZE58-F1
#
_entry.id   AF-A0AAV5ZE58-F1
#
_cell.length_a   1.000
_cell.length_b   1.000
_cell.length_c   1.000
_cell.angle_alpha   90.00
_cell.angle_beta   90.00
_cell.angle_gamma   90.00
#
_symmetry.space_group_name_H-M   'P 1'
#
loop_
_entity.id
_entity.type
_entity.pdbx_description
1 polymer ?
#
loop_
_entity_poly.entity_id
_entity_poly.type
_entity_poly.pdbx_seq_one_letter_code
_entity_poly.pdbx_strand_id
1 'polypeptide(L)'
;MSRVRVLVGTRKGAFVLTSDGARKQWDVSGPHFGGWEIYHLKGSPADPNRLYASQSSSWFGQVIQRSDDGGATWQPVGNKFEYAGAVGTHLWYDGTPRPWEFARVWHLEPSPADRDTVYAGIQDAALFRSTDGGQTWDELAGLRTHKSAPLWQPGAGGMCLHTILLDPAQPGRMFIAISAAGVFGSDDGGATWRPMNRGLRSEQIPDPTAEVGHCVHRIAMHRSRPRVLFMQKHWDVMRSDDGGESWREVSGNLPTDFGFPIDVHAHEPETIYVVPIKSDSEHYPPDGRLRVYRSRTGGHEWEALTQGLPQRDCYVNVLRDAMAVDTLEPCGVYVGTTGGQVYVSADAGDRWAPIVEHLPSVVSVEVQTLP
;
A
#
# COMPACT_ATOMS: atom_id res chain seq x y z
N MET A 1 -0.59 3.59 -28.78
CA MET A 1 -1.47 2.44 -28.48
C MET A 1 -1.26 2.23 -27.02
N SER A 2 -2.33 2.31 -26.22
CA SER A 2 -2.17 2.25 -24.76
C SER A 2 -1.45 0.98 -24.35
N ARG A 3 -0.63 1.09 -23.29
CA ARG A 3 0.08 -0.04 -22.68
C ARG A 3 -0.18 -0.06 -21.19
N VAL A 4 0.04 -1.21 -20.58
CA VAL A 4 0.06 -1.36 -19.13
C VAL A 4 1.44 -1.84 -18.70
N ARG A 5 1.95 -1.25 -17.63
CA ARG A 5 3.13 -1.75 -16.90
C ARG A 5 2.73 -2.07 -15.47
N VAL A 6 3.02 -3.29 -15.04
CA VAL A 6 2.87 -3.75 -13.66
C VAL A 6 4.26 -3.87 -13.03
N LEU A 7 4.46 -3.24 -11.89
CA LEU A 7 5.68 -3.27 -11.09
C LEU A 7 5.45 -4.22 -9.92
N VAL A 8 6.27 -5.25 -9.81
CA VAL A 8 6.08 -6.31 -8.82
C VAL A 8 7.30 -6.38 -7.91
N GLY A 9 7.09 -6.07 -6.63
CA GLY A 9 8.07 -6.24 -5.57
C GLY A 9 7.94 -7.63 -4.96
N THR A 10 9.06 -8.34 -4.80
CA THR A 10 9.07 -9.67 -4.19
C THR A 10 10.16 -9.78 -3.13
N ARG A 11 10.11 -10.86 -2.36
CA ARG A 11 11.15 -11.22 -1.38
C ARG A 11 12.53 -11.53 -1.99
N LYS A 12 12.67 -11.67 -3.32
CA LYS A 12 13.96 -11.99 -3.98
C LYS A 12 14.22 -11.23 -5.30
N GLY A 13 13.63 -10.05 -5.45
CA GLY A 13 13.88 -9.16 -6.59
C GLY A 13 12.63 -8.44 -7.06
N ALA A 14 12.82 -7.58 -8.03
CA ALA A 14 11.77 -6.83 -8.70
C ALA A 14 11.50 -7.40 -10.09
N PHE A 15 10.25 -7.29 -10.53
CA PHE A 15 9.83 -7.65 -11.88
C PHE A 15 9.02 -6.52 -12.49
N VAL A 16 9.20 -6.29 -13.78
CA VAL A 16 8.43 -5.34 -14.58
C VAL A 16 7.69 -6.14 -15.63
N LEU A 17 6.36 -6.16 -15.56
CA LEU A 17 5.49 -6.88 -16.49
C LEU A 17 4.82 -5.87 -17.41
N THR A 18 4.85 -6.08 -18.73
CA THR A 18 4.25 -5.14 -19.69
C THR A 18 3.30 -5.82 -20.64
N SER A 19 2.20 -5.15 -20.97
CA SER A 19 1.25 -5.59 -21.99
C SER A 19 0.76 -4.39 -22.81
N ASP A 20 0.16 -4.68 -23.96
CA ASP A 20 -0.64 -3.70 -24.67
C ASP A 20 -1.99 -3.47 -23.95
N GLY A 21 -2.81 -2.58 -24.50
CA GLY A 21 -4.12 -2.26 -23.93
C GLY A 21 -5.10 -3.44 -23.90
N ALA A 22 -4.83 -4.53 -24.63
CA ALA A 22 -5.67 -5.72 -24.58
C ALA A 22 -5.39 -6.56 -23.32
N ARG A 23 -4.22 -6.39 -22.67
CA ARG A 23 -3.84 -7.06 -21.41
C ARG A 23 -3.85 -8.59 -21.48
N LYS A 24 -3.59 -9.15 -22.67
CA LYS A 24 -3.65 -10.61 -22.94
C LYS A 24 -2.29 -11.29 -23.00
N GLN A 25 -1.29 -10.60 -23.55
CA GLN A 25 0.07 -11.11 -23.71
C GLN A 25 1.01 -10.22 -22.90
N TRP A 26 1.88 -10.84 -22.12
CA TRP A 26 2.70 -10.14 -21.15
C TRP A 26 4.16 -10.47 -21.32
N ASP A 27 5.00 -9.44 -21.44
CA ASP A 27 6.44 -9.56 -21.34
C ASP A 27 6.84 -9.42 -19.87
N VAL A 28 7.74 -10.28 -19.40
CA VAL A 28 8.22 -10.31 -18.01
C VAL A 28 9.71 -9.98 -18.00
N SER A 29 10.07 -8.84 -17.41
CA SER A 29 11.46 -8.44 -17.19
C SER A 29 11.86 -8.64 -15.73
N GLY A 30 12.93 -9.40 -15.50
CA GLY A 30 13.53 -9.63 -14.18
C GLY A 30 14.20 -11.01 -14.06
N PRO A 31 14.67 -11.38 -12.85
CA PRO A 31 14.65 -10.56 -11.65
C PRO A 31 15.63 -9.38 -11.76
N HIS A 32 15.14 -8.17 -11.56
CA HIS A 32 15.99 -7.04 -11.21
C HIS A 32 16.37 -7.16 -9.74
N PHE A 33 17.64 -6.88 -9.40
CA PHE A 33 18.14 -6.95 -8.02
C PHE A 33 17.96 -8.36 -7.40
N GLY A 34 18.29 -9.40 -8.16
CA GLY A 34 18.12 -10.79 -7.72
C GLY A 34 18.69 -11.05 -6.33
N GLY A 35 17.87 -11.64 -5.46
CA GLY A 35 18.23 -11.97 -4.07
C GLY A 35 17.95 -10.87 -3.03
N TRP A 36 17.55 -9.66 -3.46
CA TRP A 36 17.15 -8.59 -2.56
C TRP A 36 15.65 -8.60 -2.28
N GLU A 37 15.23 -8.21 -1.07
CA GLU A 37 13.82 -7.91 -0.83
C GLU A 37 13.48 -6.56 -1.42
N ILE A 38 12.40 -6.49 -2.21
CA ILE A 38 11.90 -5.24 -2.77
C ILE A 38 10.54 -4.96 -2.14
N TYR A 39 10.52 -4.12 -1.10
CA TYR A 39 9.30 -3.85 -0.35
C TYR A 39 8.26 -3.12 -1.20
N HIS A 40 8.72 -2.15 -2.00
CA HIS A 40 7.84 -1.38 -2.86
C HIS A 40 8.57 -0.91 -4.12
N LEU A 41 7.85 -0.93 -5.24
CA LEU A 41 8.23 -0.26 -6.48
C LEU A 41 7.11 0.65 -6.91
N LYS A 42 7.40 1.91 -7.25
CA LYS A 42 6.38 2.86 -7.69
C LYS A 42 6.89 3.66 -8.87
N GLY A 43 6.04 3.78 -9.89
CA GLY A 43 6.29 4.67 -11.02
C GLY A 43 5.70 6.06 -10.78
N SER A 44 6.41 7.10 -11.21
CA SER A 44 5.93 8.46 -11.06
C SER A 44 4.77 8.74 -12.03
N PRO A 45 3.62 9.22 -11.52
CA PRO A 45 2.55 9.71 -12.39
C PRO A 45 2.92 10.98 -13.16
N ALA A 46 3.84 11.81 -12.65
CA ALA A 46 4.31 13.04 -13.31
C ALA A 46 5.39 12.78 -14.38
N ASP A 47 6.12 11.67 -14.27
CA ASP A 47 7.08 11.20 -15.27
C ASP A 47 7.01 9.67 -15.34
N PRO A 48 6.21 9.08 -16.25
CA PRO A 48 6.00 7.64 -16.28
C PRO A 48 7.29 6.83 -16.47
N ASN A 49 8.36 7.37 -17.03
CA ASN A 49 9.62 6.61 -17.15
C ASN A 49 10.42 6.59 -15.85
N ARG A 50 10.10 7.46 -14.89
CA ARG A 50 10.75 7.46 -13.58
C ARG A 50 10.12 6.43 -12.66
N LEU A 51 10.91 5.44 -12.26
CA LEU A 51 10.53 4.42 -11.29
C LEU A 51 11.44 4.48 -10.07
N TYR A 52 10.89 4.18 -8.90
CA TYR A 52 11.65 4.00 -7.67
C TYR A 52 11.47 2.58 -7.13
N ALA A 53 12.51 2.05 -6.49
CA ALA A 53 12.48 0.75 -5.83
C ALA A 53 13.13 0.84 -4.44
N SER A 54 12.40 0.37 -3.43
CA SER A 54 12.91 0.21 -2.07
C SER A 54 13.53 -1.18 -1.89
N GLN A 55 14.85 -1.25 -1.90
CA GLN A 55 15.61 -2.49 -1.69
C GLN A 55 16.02 -2.61 -0.23
N SER A 56 15.89 -3.80 0.32
CA SER A 56 16.35 -4.08 1.68
C SER A 56 16.96 -5.47 1.76
N SER A 57 18.01 -5.61 2.57
CA SER A 57 18.53 -6.91 2.99
C SER A 57 19.07 -6.84 4.40
N SER A 58 19.13 -7.98 5.09
CA SER A 58 19.71 -8.07 6.43
C SER A 58 21.22 -7.78 6.46
N TRP A 59 21.91 -7.86 5.32
CA TRP A 59 23.36 -7.68 5.24
C TRP A 59 23.77 -6.26 4.86
N PHE A 60 23.06 -5.66 3.90
CA PHE A 60 23.42 -4.34 3.35
C PHE A 60 22.47 -3.22 3.79
N GLY A 61 21.37 -3.56 4.49
CA GLY A 61 20.36 -2.59 4.90
C GLY A 61 19.53 -2.07 3.71
N GLN A 62 19.02 -0.85 3.85
CA GLN A 62 18.24 -0.15 2.83
C GLN A 62 19.14 0.31 1.67
N VAL A 63 18.63 0.22 0.43
CA VAL A 63 19.12 0.97 -0.74
C VAL A 63 17.91 1.48 -1.54
N ILE A 64 17.89 2.75 -1.90
CA ILE A 64 16.91 3.30 -2.86
C ILE A 64 17.49 3.29 -4.26
N GLN A 65 16.72 2.77 -5.20
CA GLN A 65 17.10 2.75 -6.60
C GLN A 65 16.08 3.48 -7.46
N ARG A 66 16.59 4.11 -8.51
CA ARG A 66 15.81 4.86 -9.49
C ARG A 66 16.11 4.37 -10.89
N SER A 67 15.07 4.28 -11.70
CA SER A 67 15.15 4.18 -13.15
C SER A 67 14.55 5.44 -13.74
N ASP A 68 15.13 5.97 -14.81
CA ASP A 68 14.57 7.09 -15.60
C ASP A 68 14.21 6.63 -17.04
N ASP A 69 14.23 5.32 -17.30
CA ASP A 69 13.96 4.69 -18.61
C ASP A 69 12.90 3.58 -18.52
N GLY A 70 12.05 3.65 -17.51
CA GLY A 70 10.92 2.76 -17.36
C GLY A 70 11.25 1.35 -16.86
N GLY A 71 12.41 1.18 -16.22
CA GLY A 71 12.86 -0.04 -15.57
C GLY A 71 13.91 -0.81 -16.36
N ALA A 72 14.39 -0.29 -17.49
CA ALA A 72 15.41 -0.93 -18.31
C ALA A 72 16.81 -0.84 -17.65
N THR A 73 17.14 0.30 -17.07
CA THR A 73 18.34 0.52 -16.26
C THR A 73 18.00 1.14 -14.92
N TRP A 74 18.85 0.86 -13.92
CA TRP A 74 18.66 1.29 -12.54
C TRP A 74 19.97 1.80 -11.96
N GLN A 75 19.87 2.82 -11.11
CA GLN A 75 21.00 3.36 -10.38
C GLN A 75 20.61 3.65 -8.91
N PRO A 76 21.54 3.47 -7.96
CA PRO A 76 21.32 3.89 -6.59
C PRO A 76 21.22 5.42 -6.50
N VAL A 77 20.32 5.90 -5.64
CA VAL A 77 20.15 7.33 -5.34
C VAL A 77 20.33 7.57 -3.84
N GLY A 78 19.92 8.74 -3.35
CA GLY A 78 20.01 9.12 -1.94
C GLY A 78 19.43 8.06 -1.02
N ASN A 79 20.19 7.73 0.03
CA ASN A 79 19.87 6.64 0.96
C ASN A 79 20.15 7.02 2.42
N LYS A 80 20.18 8.31 2.73
CA LYS A 80 20.35 8.81 4.09
C LYS A 80 18.99 9.28 4.60
N PHE A 81 18.49 8.61 5.62
CA PHE A 81 17.21 8.89 6.27
C PHE A 81 17.47 9.28 7.72
N GLU A 82 17.96 10.50 7.93
CA GLU A 82 18.34 11.01 9.25
C GLU A 82 17.14 11.71 9.92
N TYR A 83 16.87 11.36 11.18
CA TYR A 83 15.84 12.04 11.96
C TYR A 83 16.28 13.44 12.36
N ALA A 84 15.41 14.42 12.14
CA ALA A 84 15.62 15.80 12.53
C ALA A 84 15.43 15.99 14.04
N GLY A 85 16.39 16.64 14.68
CA GLY A 85 16.33 16.96 16.12
C GLY A 85 16.43 15.73 17.02
N ALA A 86 15.86 15.83 18.23
CA ALA A 86 15.88 14.72 19.18
C ALA A 86 15.01 13.56 18.67
N VAL A 87 15.56 12.34 18.69
CA VAL A 87 14.90 11.13 18.18
C VAL A 87 13.60 10.85 18.94
N GLY A 88 13.60 10.98 20.27
CA GLY A 88 12.44 10.63 21.11
C GLY A 88 12.23 9.11 21.23
N THR A 89 11.06 8.69 21.70
CA THR A 89 10.73 7.27 21.89
C THR A 89 9.30 6.94 21.48
N HIS A 90 9.03 5.66 21.23
CA HIS A 90 7.70 5.03 21.16
C HIS A 90 7.64 3.82 22.09
N LEU A 91 6.50 3.12 22.17
CA LEU A 91 6.39 1.88 22.94
C LEU A 91 6.84 0.67 22.11
N TRP A 92 7.43 -0.31 22.77
CA TRP A 92 7.73 -1.63 22.20
C TRP A 92 6.63 -2.65 22.49
N TYR A 93 6.78 -3.87 21.99
CA TYR A 93 5.80 -4.95 22.18
C TYR A 93 5.44 -5.22 23.66
N ASP A 94 6.39 -4.97 24.58
CA ASP A 94 6.22 -5.14 26.03
C ASP A 94 5.75 -3.85 26.75
N GLY A 95 5.43 -2.79 26.00
CA GLY A 95 5.03 -1.50 26.54
C GLY A 95 6.20 -0.66 27.08
N THR A 96 7.45 -1.10 26.91
CA THR A 96 8.61 -0.30 27.33
C THR A 96 8.96 0.77 26.28
N PRO A 97 9.38 1.98 26.70
CA PRO A 97 9.85 2.99 25.77
C PRO A 97 11.12 2.56 25.03
N ARG A 98 11.15 2.74 23.70
CA ARG A 98 12.31 2.52 22.83
C ARG A 98 12.56 3.73 21.94
N PRO A 99 13.83 4.10 21.66
CA PRO A 99 14.14 5.12 20.68
C PRO A 99 13.55 4.77 19.31
N TRP A 100 13.17 5.79 18.54
CA TRP A 100 12.84 5.59 17.14
C TRP A 100 14.09 5.14 16.38
N GLU A 101 13.93 4.14 15.51
CA GLU A 101 15.01 3.61 14.71
C GLU A 101 14.56 3.48 13.25
N PHE A 102 15.42 3.95 12.35
CA PHE A 102 15.27 3.67 10.93
C PHE A 102 15.59 2.20 10.69
N ALA A 103 14.63 1.45 10.16
CA ALA A 103 14.82 0.08 9.71
C ALA A 103 14.86 -0.02 8.18
N ARG A 104 13.85 0.55 7.50
CA ARG A 104 13.72 0.50 6.02
C ARG A 104 12.65 1.45 5.50
N VAL A 105 12.71 1.73 4.20
CA VAL A 105 11.61 2.34 3.44
C VAL A 105 10.57 1.28 3.11
N TRP A 106 9.39 1.41 3.69
CA TRP A 106 8.27 0.51 3.47
C TRP A 106 7.49 0.86 2.20
N HIS A 107 7.22 2.15 1.97
CA HIS A 107 6.38 2.65 0.88
C HIS A 107 7.02 3.85 0.20
N LEU A 108 6.84 3.98 -1.12
CA LEU A 108 7.28 5.12 -1.92
C LEU A 108 6.08 5.73 -2.66
N GLU A 109 5.89 7.04 -2.53
CA GLU A 109 4.79 7.75 -3.18
C GLU A 109 5.31 8.98 -3.94
N PRO A 110 5.57 8.88 -5.25
CA PRO A 110 5.92 10.02 -6.09
C PRO A 110 4.75 10.99 -6.25
N SER A 111 5.05 12.28 -6.31
CA SER A 111 4.03 13.31 -6.48
C SER A 111 3.35 13.24 -7.86
N PRO A 112 2.01 13.42 -7.93
CA PRO A 112 1.30 13.57 -9.20
C PRO A 112 1.54 14.92 -9.90
N ALA A 113 2.04 15.92 -9.17
CA ALA A 113 2.20 17.28 -9.68
C ALA A 113 3.66 17.65 -10.00
N ASP A 114 4.63 16.90 -9.46
CA ASP A 114 6.05 17.23 -9.56
C ASP A 114 6.87 15.95 -9.73
N ARG A 115 7.62 15.88 -10.82
CA ARG A 115 8.44 14.70 -11.17
C ARG A 115 9.57 14.44 -10.19
N ASP A 116 10.07 15.46 -9.49
CA ASP A 116 11.23 15.37 -8.60
C ASP A 116 10.81 15.20 -7.12
N THR A 117 9.52 15.41 -6.80
CA THR A 117 9.01 15.18 -5.44
C THR A 117 8.58 13.72 -5.24
N VAL A 118 9.11 13.06 -4.20
CA VAL A 118 8.71 11.72 -3.77
C VAL A 118 8.71 11.61 -2.25
N TYR A 119 7.74 10.90 -1.70
CA TYR A 119 7.64 10.63 -0.27
C TYR A 119 8.04 9.19 0.05
N ALA A 120 8.63 8.98 1.22
CA ALA A 120 9.01 7.66 1.72
C ALA A 120 8.40 7.41 3.10
N GLY A 121 7.58 6.36 3.19
CA GLY A 121 7.04 5.82 4.43
C GLY A 121 8.02 4.84 5.04
N ILE A 122 8.37 5.05 6.32
CA ILE A 122 9.45 4.34 6.98
C ILE A 122 8.90 3.30 7.97
N GLN A 123 9.67 2.24 8.17
CA GLN A 123 9.66 1.45 9.39
C GLN A 123 10.81 1.98 10.29
N ASP A 124 10.58 2.50 11.50
CA ASP A 124 9.36 2.47 12.32
C ASP A 124 8.52 3.78 12.29
N ALA A 125 7.64 3.98 11.30
CA ALA A 125 6.64 5.07 11.23
C ALA A 125 7.11 6.54 11.16
N ALA A 126 8.16 6.82 10.38
CA ALA A 126 8.52 8.18 9.97
C ALA A 126 8.11 8.48 8.51
N LEU A 127 8.05 9.75 8.16
CA LEU A 127 7.80 10.22 6.80
C LEU A 127 8.97 11.09 6.33
N PHE A 128 9.51 10.75 5.16
CA PHE A 128 10.53 11.55 4.50
C PHE A 128 10.02 12.06 3.16
N ARG A 129 10.60 13.17 2.72
CA ARG A 129 10.34 13.78 1.42
C ARG A 129 11.67 14.05 0.72
N SER A 130 11.70 13.77 -0.56
CA SER A 130 12.72 14.26 -1.48
C SER A 130 12.07 15.24 -2.46
N THR A 131 12.81 16.26 -2.89
CA THR A 131 12.41 17.21 -3.95
C THR A 131 13.42 17.27 -5.10
N ASP A 132 14.35 16.31 -5.16
CA ASP A 132 15.42 16.23 -6.14
C ASP A 132 15.49 14.85 -6.81
N GLY A 133 14.35 14.18 -6.89
CA GLY A 133 14.21 12.88 -7.53
C GLY A 133 14.84 11.75 -6.73
N GLY A 134 14.83 11.84 -5.39
CA GLY A 134 15.34 10.83 -4.47
C GLY A 134 16.83 10.93 -4.17
N GLN A 135 17.51 12.02 -4.53
CA GLN A 135 18.96 12.19 -4.30
C GLN A 135 19.26 12.59 -2.85
N THR A 136 18.38 13.35 -2.23
CA THR A 136 18.40 13.69 -0.80
C THR A 136 17.01 13.49 -0.19
N TRP A 137 16.97 13.25 1.11
CA TRP A 137 15.74 12.98 1.86
C TRP A 137 15.71 13.81 3.13
N ASP A 138 14.67 14.60 3.30
CA ASP A 138 14.39 15.39 4.50
C ASP A 138 13.24 14.76 5.28
N GLU A 139 13.38 14.67 6.60
CA GLU A 139 12.31 14.19 7.46
C GLU A 139 11.19 15.24 7.58
N LEU A 140 9.95 14.82 7.39
CA LEU A 140 8.76 15.57 7.82
C LEU A 140 8.48 15.25 9.29
N ALA A 141 9.30 15.83 10.17
CA ALA A 141 9.39 15.46 11.59
C ALA A 141 8.10 15.71 12.40
N GLY A 142 7.14 16.48 11.89
CA GLY A 142 5.87 16.76 12.55
C GLY A 142 5.08 15.49 12.90
N LEU A 143 5.28 14.40 12.15
CA LEU A 143 4.66 13.11 12.43
C LEU A 143 5.28 12.43 13.65
N ARG A 144 6.60 12.19 13.62
CA ARG A 144 7.33 11.51 14.71
C ARG A 144 7.30 12.31 16.01
N THR A 145 7.28 13.65 15.91
CA THR A 145 7.22 14.55 17.07
C THR A 145 5.80 14.87 17.52
N HIS A 146 4.77 14.28 16.88
CA HIS A 146 3.39 14.45 17.30
C HIS A 146 3.20 13.99 18.76
N LYS A 147 2.35 14.69 19.51
CA LYS A 147 2.12 14.45 20.95
C LYS A 147 1.75 13.00 21.30
N SER A 148 1.13 12.26 20.37
CA SER A 148 0.71 10.88 20.56
C SER A 148 1.80 9.86 20.22
N ALA A 149 2.87 10.26 19.54
CA ALA A 149 3.89 9.35 19.03
C ALA A 149 4.54 8.48 20.12
N PRO A 150 4.79 9.00 21.35
CA PRO A 150 5.26 8.17 22.46
C PRO A 150 4.31 7.05 22.91
N LEU A 151 3.05 7.06 22.48
CA LEU A 151 2.03 6.05 22.79
C LEU A 151 1.89 5.00 21.69
N TRP A 152 2.54 5.17 20.53
CA TRP A 152 2.43 4.22 19.43
C TRP A 152 3.18 2.94 19.76
N GLN A 153 2.60 1.81 19.38
CA GLN A 153 3.12 0.49 19.69
C GLN A 153 3.00 -0.41 18.45
N PRO A 154 4.05 -1.16 18.08
CA PRO A 154 3.99 -2.05 16.92
C PRO A 154 3.02 -3.21 17.17
N GLY A 155 2.29 -3.59 16.10
CA GLY A 155 1.64 -4.90 16.02
C GLY A 155 2.64 -5.98 15.58
N ALA A 156 2.23 -7.25 15.54
CA ALA A 156 3.14 -8.39 15.25
C ALA A 156 3.92 -8.28 13.92
N GLY A 157 3.43 -7.49 12.95
CA GLY A 157 4.11 -7.20 11.69
C GLY A 157 5.16 -6.08 11.74
N GLY A 158 5.43 -5.49 12.91
CA GLY A 158 6.24 -4.28 13.09
C GLY A 158 5.44 -2.99 12.94
N MET A 159 6.08 -1.84 13.22
CA MET A 159 5.46 -0.52 13.05
C MET A 159 5.85 0.09 11.71
N CYS A 160 4.93 0.33 10.77
CA CYS A 160 5.31 0.86 9.46
C CYS A 160 4.30 1.87 8.92
N LEU A 161 4.81 2.99 8.38
CA LEU A 161 4.03 3.90 7.54
C LEU A 161 3.98 3.29 6.14
N HIS A 162 2.82 2.74 5.78
CA HIS A 162 2.64 1.93 4.58
C HIS A 162 1.72 2.56 3.53
N THR A 163 0.93 3.57 3.90
CA THR A 163 0.06 4.26 2.95
C THR A 163 0.32 5.76 3.02
N ILE A 164 0.49 6.36 1.84
CA ILE A 164 0.56 7.81 1.64
C ILE A 164 -0.39 8.14 0.50
N LEU A 165 -1.43 8.93 0.77
CA LEU A 165 -2.39 9.39 -0.22
C LEU A 165 -2.26 10.90 -0.36
N LEU A 166 -1.92 11.36 -1.57
CA LEU A 166 -1.82 12.78 -1.91
C LEU A 166 -3.15 13.22 -2.55
N ASP A 167 -3.83 14.21 -1.96
CA ASP A 167 -5.11 14.69 -2.50
C ASP A 167 -4.87 15.45 -3.82
N PRO A 168 -5.36 14.94 -4.98
CA PRO A 168 -5.17 15.62 -6.26
C PRO A 168 -5.99 16.92 -6.39
N ALA A 169 -7.03 17.11 -5.57
CA ALA A 169 -7.89 18.29 -5.59
C ALA A 169 -7.41 19.39 -4.64
N GLN A 170 -6.57 19.06 -3.64
CA GLN A 170 -6.04 20.04 -2.69
C GLN A 170 -4.56 19.80 -2.39
N PRO A 171 -3.64 20.52 -3.06
CA PRO A 171 -2.22 20.49 -2.75
C PRO A 171 -1.96 20.76 -1.27
N GLY A 172 -1.12 19.94 -0.65
CA GLY A 172 -0.82 20.01 0.78
C GLY A 172 -1.70 19.11 1.65
N ARG A 173 -2.89 18.72 1.17
CA ARG A 173 -3.67 17.68 1.84
C ARG A 173 -3.08 16.29 1.55
N MET A 174 -2.85 15.54 2.61
CA MET A 174 -2.46 14.14 2.52
C MET A 174 -3.01 13.32 3.68
N PHE A 175 -3.20 12.04 3.43
CA PHE A 175 -3.57 11.04 4.43
C PHE A 175 -2.48 9.99 4.50
N ILE A 176 -2.16 9.54 5.71
CA ILE A 176 -1.25 8.42 5.91
C ILE A 176 -1.88 7.37 6.81
N ALA A 177 -1.44 6.11 6.65
CA ALA A 177 -1.81 5.03 7.55
C ALA A 177 -0.56 4.31 8.08
N ILE A 178 -0.61 3.98 9.37
CA ILE A 178 0.46 3.31 10.11
C ILE A 178 -0.11 2.06 10.79
N SER A 179 0.50 0.90 10.54
CA SER A 179 0.29 -0.30 11.35
C SER A 179 1.39 -0.32 12.43
N ALA A 180 1.16 -0.17 13.73
CA ALA A 180 -0.07 0.29 14.37
C ALA A 180 0.13 1.67 14.99
N ALA A 181 -0.77 2.58 14.67
CA ALA A 181 -0.95 3.91 15.25
C ALA A 181 -2.27 4.51 14.75
N GLY A 182 -2.67 4.17 13.52
CA GLY A 182 -3.94 4.56 12.90
C GLY A 182 -3.72 5.40 11.65
N VAL A 183 -4.73 6.20 11.31
CA VAL A 183 -4.72 7.18 10.22
C VAL A 183 -4.38 8.55 10.78
N PHE A 184 -3.60 9.30 10.02
CA PHE A 184 -3.34 10.71 10.25
C PHE A 184 -3.58 11.52 8.98
N GLY A 185 -4.07 12.74 9.13
CA GLY A 185 -4.20 13.68 8.03
C GLY A 185 -3.42 14.96 8.27
N SER A 186 -2.99 15.55 7.16
CA SER A 186 -2.32 16.84 7.08
C SER A 186 -3.03 17.69 6.03
N ASP A 187 -3.10 19.00 6.23
CA ASP A 187 -3.54 19.98 5.21
C ASP A 187 -2.40 20.96 4.82
N ASP A 188 -1.17 20.76 5.32
CA ASP A 188 -0.04 21.68 5.15
C ASP A 188 1.23 21.01 4.56
N GLY A 189 1.05 19.91 3.82
CA GLY A 189 2.14 19.19 3.15
C GLY A 189 2.96 18.28 4.07
N GLY A 190 2.39 17.89 5.21
CA GLY A 190 2.98 16.98 6.18
C GLY A 190 3.78 17.66 7.28
N ALA A 191 3.65 18.99 7.41
CA ALA A 191 4.29 19.75 8.48
C ALA A 191 3.59 19.52 9.83
N THR A 192 2.27 19.42 9.83
CA THR A 192 1.47 19.07 11.02
C THR A 192 0.46 17.96 10.74
N TRP A 193 0.11 17.20 11.78
CA TRP A 193 -0.73 16.01 11.65
C TRP A 193 -1.84 16.01 12.70
N ARG A 194 -3.02 15.51 12.30
CA ARG A 194 -4.13 15.20 13.20
C ARG A 194 -4.50 13.71 13.10
N PRO A 195 -4.73 13.02 14.22
CA PRO A 195 -5.32 11.69 14.20
C PRO A 195 -6.70 11.70 13.53
N MET A 196 -6.98 10.67 12.73
CA MET A 196 -8.20 10.54 11.93
C MET A 196 -8.84 9.16 12.16
N ASN A 197 -9.07 8.82 13.45
CA ASN A 197 -9.45 7.46 13.87
C ASN A 197 -10.83 7.38 14.54
N ARG A 198 -11.62 8.46 14.50
CA ARG A 198 -12.95 8.48 15.14
C ARG A 198 -13.85 7.43 14.47
N GLY A 199 -14.48 6.60 15.30
CA GLY A 199 -15.34 5.50 14.84
C GLY A 199 -14.61 4.17 14.63
N LEU A 200 -13.27 4.15 14.70
CA LEU A 200 -12.52 2.91 14.78
C LEU A 200 -12.64 2.29 16.18
N ARG A 201 -12.70 0.97 16.24
CA ARG A 201 -12.70 0.18 17.49
C ARG A 201 -11.73 -1.00 17.39
N SER A 202 -10.99 -1.31 18.45
CA SER A 202 -10.13 -2.49 18.51
C SER A 202 -10.03 -3.06 19.92
N GLU A 203 -10.46 -4.31 20.12
CA GLU A 203 -10.33 -4.98 21.44
C GLU A 203 -8.88 -5.34 21.80
N GLN A 204 -7.93 -5.16 20.88
CA GLN A 204 -6.52 -5.49 21.10
C GLN A 204 -5.68 -4.34 21.66
N ILE A 205 -6.29 -3.19 21.96
CA ILE A 205 -5.62 -2.06 22.60
C ILE A 205 -6.30 -1.75 23.95
N PRO A 206 -5.57 -1.14 24.92
CA PRO A 206 -6.10 -0.96 26.28
C PRO A 206 -7.42 -0.17 26.38
N ASP A 207 -7.58 0.85 25.55
CA ASP A 207 -8.85 1.55 25.33
C ASP A 207 -9.31 1.25 23.89
N PRO A 208 -10.38 0.45 23.70
CA PRO A 208 -10.84 0.07 22.38
C PRO A 208 -11.21 1.22 21.46
N THR A 209 -11.45 2.41 22.01
CA THR A 209 -11.84 3.63 21.28
C THR A 209 -10.78 4.73 21.31
N ALA A 210 -9.53 4.38 21.68
CA ALA A 210 -8.43 5.32 21.76
C ALA A 210 -8.24 6.11 20.45
N GLU A 211 -7.76 7.34 20.56
CA GLU A 211 -7.48 8.22 19.40
C GLU A 211 -6.39 7.65 18.47
N VAL A 212 -5.50 6.81 19.00
CA VAL A 212 -4.39 6.15 18.28
C VAL A 212 -4.18 4.71 18.76
N GLY A 213 -3.37 3.96 18.04
CA GLY A 213 -3.01 2.56 18.34
C GLY A 213 -3.72 1.55 17.45
N HIS A 214 -4.62 1.99 16.57
CA HIS A 214 -5.32 1.11 15.64
C HIS A 214 -4.36 0.54 14.60
N CYS A 215 -4.50 -0.76 14.32
CA CYS A 215 -3.76 -1.44 13.27
C CYS A 215 -4.53 -1.32 11.95
N VAL A 216 -4.14 -0.36 11.12
CA VAL A 216 -4.71 -0.16 9.77
C VAL A 216 -3.85 -0.90 8.76
N HIS A 217 -4.43 -1.65 7.82
CA HIS A 217 -3.65 -2.40 6.81
C HIS A 217 -3.48 -1.65 5.49
N ARG A 218 -4.53 -0.94 5.04
CA ARG A 218 -4.49 -0.09 3.84
C ARG A 218 -5.65 0.90 3.85
N ILE A 219 -5.44 2.11 3.34
CA ILE A 219 -6.51 3.02 2.95
C ILE A 219 -6.45 3.31 1.44
N ALA A 220 -7.61 3.47 0.82
CA ALA A 220 -7.74 3.76 -0.60
C ALA A 220 -8.66 4.97 -0.83
N MET A 221 -8.38 5.72 -1.90
CA MET A 221 -9.06 6.97 -2.25
C MET A 221 -9.30 7.03 -3.74
N HIS A 222 -10.51 7.40 -4.13
CA HIS A 222 -10.81 7.66 -5.53
C HIS A 222 -10.39 9.09 -5.92
N ARG A 223 -9.69 9.23 -7.06
CA ARG A 223 -9.19 10.54 -7.53
C ARG A 223 -10.28 11.59 -7.74
N SER A 224 -11.49 11.20 -8.17
CA SER A 224 -12.61 12.13 -8.37
C SER A 224 -13.39 12.46 -7.09
N ARG A 225 -13.17 11.73 -5.99
CA ARG A 225 -13.85 11.93 -4.70
C ARG A 225 -12.86 11.78 -3.53
N PRO A 226 -11.85 12.65 -3.42
CA PRO A 226 -10.76 12.49 -2.46
C PRO A 226 -11.17 12.60 -0.98
N ARG A 227 -12.41 13.01 -0.69
CA ARG A 227 -13.00 13.00 0.67
C ARG A 227 -13.67 11.68 1.04
N VAL A 228 -13.84 10.76 0.09
CA VAL A 228 -14.33 9.41 0.36
C VAL A 228 -13.14 8.48 0.44
N LEU A 229 -12.94 7.88 1.61
CA LEU A 229 -11.85 6.96 1.90
C LEU A 229 -12.41 5.61 2.29
N PHE A 230 -11.74 4.56 1.84
CA PHE A 230 -12.03 3.18 2.24
C PHE A 230 -10.81 2.60 2.95
N MET A 231 -11.04 1.69 3.89
CA MET A 231 -10.01 1.13 4.73
C MET A 231 -10.21 -0.36 4.90
N GLN A 232 -9.15 -1.13 4.66
CA GLN A 232 -8.99 -2.44 5.30
C GLN A 232 -8.25 -2.21 6.61
N LYS A 233 -8.94 -2.38 7.73
CA LYS A 233 -8.33 -2.40 9.06
C LYS A 233 -7.92 -3.84 9.39
N HIS A 234 -7.19 -4.05 10.49
CA HIS A 234 -6.82 -5.38 10.94
C HIS A 234 -8.02 -6.32 10.98
N TRP A 235 -9.08 -5.93 11.69
CA TRP A 235 -10.45 -6.39 11.45
C TRP A 235 -11.26 -5.25 10.89
N ASP A 236 -12.26 -5.58 10.08
CA ASP A 236 -13.27 -4.70 9.50
C ASP A 236 -12.83 -4.02 8.19
N VAL A 237 -13.81 -3.84 7.31
CA VAL A 237 -13.71 -2.90 6.20
C VAL A 237 -14.45 -1.63 6.59
N MET A 238 -13.79 -0.48 6.54
CA MET A 238 -14.36 0.81 6.97
C MET A 238 -14.48 1.79 5.81
N ARG A 239 -15.41 2.74 5.97
CA ARG A 239 -15.62 3.85 5.05
C ARG A 239 -15.69 5.17 5.81
N SER A 240 -15.11 6.21 5.22
CA SER A 240 -15.30 7.61 5.58
C SER A 240 -15.84 8.38 4.36
N ASP A 241 -16.79 9.29 4.59
CA ASP A 241 -17.29 10.22 3.55
C ASP A 241 -16.92 11.68 3.84
N ASP A 242 -16.16 11.93 4.90
CA ASP A 242 -15.82 13.27 5.39
C ASP A 242 -14.32 13.58 5.35
N GLY A 243 -13.51 12.73 4.70
CA GLY A 243 -12.07 12.88 4.57
C GLY A 243 -11.30 12.30 5.76
N GLY A 244 -11.73 11.15 6.29
CA GLY A 244 -11.11 10.47 7.42
C GLY A 244 -11.49 11.02 8.80
N GLU A 245 -12.35 12.04 8.88
CA GLU A 245 -12.76 12.65 10.15
C GLU A 245 -13.64 11.70 10.98
N SER A 246 -14.41 10.83 10.31
CA SER A 246 -15.11 9.71 10.95
C SER A 246 -15.22 8.49 10.04
N TRP A 247 -15.23 7.30 10.67
CA TRP A 247 -15.30 6.01 10.02
C TRP A 247 -16.53 5.22 10.47
N ARG A 248 -17.10 4.45 9.56
CA ARG A 248 -18.13 3.44 9.86
C ARG A 248 -17.79 2.13 9.17
N GLU A 249 -18.20 1.04 9.80
CA GLU A 249 -18.03 -0.30 9.27
C GLU A 249 -18.93 -0.53 8.04
N VAL A 250 -18.34 -1.15 7.02
CA VAL A 250 -19.00 -1.56 5.77
C VAL A 250 -18.65 -3.00 5.38
N SER A 251 -18.24 -3.85 6.34
CA SER A 251 -17.88 -5.26 6.12
C SER A 251 -19.05 -6.08 5.56
N GLY A 252 -20.25 -5.92 6.14
CA GLY A 252 -21.48 -6.51 5.62
C GLY A 252 -21.42 -8.04 5.48
N ASN A 253 -21.63 -8.55 4.26
CA ASN A 253 -21.71 -10.00 3.98
C ASN A 253 -20.37 -10.68 3.65
N LEU A 254 -19.22 -10.05 3.94
CA LEU A 254 -17.91 -10.69 3.77
C LEU A 254 -17.79 -11.97 4.62
N PRO A 255 -17.06 -13.00 4.15
CA PRO A 255 -16.94 -14.27 4.88
C PRO A 255 -16.04 -14.19 6.13
N THR A 256 -15.29 -13.10 6.26
CA THR A 256 -14.35 -12.78 7.33
C THR A 256 -14.10 -11.28 7.30
N ASP A 257 -13.77 -10.70 8.43
CA ASP A 257 -13.43 -9.29 8.64
C ASP A 257 -11.92 -9.01 8.49
N PHE A 258 -11.10 -10.06 8.35
CA PHE A 258 -9.64 -9.97 8.24
C PHE A 258 -9.17 -9.96 6.77
N GLY A 259 -8.27 -9.05 6.43
CA GLY A 259 -7.71 -8.88 5.08
C GLY A 259 -6.59 -7.85 5.08
N PHE A 260 -5.88 -7.67 3.95
CA PHE A 260 -4.82 -6.65 3.85
C PHE A 260 -5.09 -5.56 2.80
N PRO A 261 -5.27 -5.89 1.50
CA PRO A 261 -5.45 -4.87 0.48
C PRO A 261 -6.88 -4.33 0.44
N ILE A 262 -6.99 -3.07 0.04
CA ILE A 262 -8.23 -2.47 -0.48
C ILE A 262 -7.84 -1.50 -1.60
N ASP A 263 -8.62 -1.47 -2.68
CA ASP A 263 -8.47 -0.50 -3.76
C ASP A 263 -9.82 -0.10 -4.37
N VAL A 264 -9.87 1.06 -5.05
CA VAL A 264 -11.08 1.62 -5.66
C VAL A 264 -10.97 1.59 -7.17
N HIS A 265 -12.02 1.15 -7.85
CA HIS A 265 -12.13 1.15 -9.32
C HIS A 265 -11.82 2.53 -9.90
N ALA A 266 -11.04 2.59 -10.99
CA ALA A 266 -10.50 3.85 -11.52
C ALA A 266 -11.56 4.84 -12.04
N HIS A 267 -12.74 4.35 -12.42
CA HIS A 267 -13.82 5.17 -13.02
C HIS A 267 -15.12 5.14 -12.20
N GLU A 268 -15.19 4.35 -11.13
CA GLU A 268 -16.41 4.13 -10.35
C GLU A 268 -16.09 4.32 -8.86
N PRO A 269 -16.30 5.50 -8.29
CA PRO A 269 -15.81 5.85 -6.95
C PRO A 269 -16.46 5.08 -5.79
N GLU A 270 -17.55 4.34 -6.06
CA GLU A 270 -18.22 3.48 -5.09
C GLU A 270 -17.91 2.00 -5.32
N THR A 271 -17.10 1.68 -6.34
CA THR A 271 -16.71 0.29 -6.62
C THR A 271 -15.36 0.00 -5.99
N ILE A 272 -15.33 -0.90 -5.01
CA ILE A 272 -14.15 -1.23 -4.21
C ILE A 272 -13.87 -2.72 -4.20
N TYR A 273 -12.60 -3.07 -4.04
CA TYR A 273 -12.10 -4.44 -4.03
C TYR A 273 -11.36 -4.75 -2.74
N VAL A 274 -11.58 -5.93 -2.18
CA VAL A 274 -10.83 -6.48 -1.04
C VAL A 274 -10.48 -7.95 -1.27
N VAL A 275 -9.49 -8.46 -0.52
CA VAL A 275 -9.14 -9.88 -0.51
C VAL A 275 -9.16 -10.39 0.94
N PRO A 276 -10.32 -10.88 1.42
CA PRO A 276 -10.46 -11.40 2.77
C PRO A 276 -9.69 -12.72 2.93
N ILE A 277 -9.07 -12.89 4.09
CA ILE A 277 -8.34 -14.09 4.50
C ILE A 277 -8.82 -14.55 5.88
N LYS A 278 -8.61 -15.82 6.19
CA LYS A 278 -9.31 -16.53 7.27
C LYS A 278 -9.11 -15.91 8.66
N SER A 279 -7.88 -15.54 9.00
CA SER A 279 -7.54 -14.90 10.27
C SER A 279 -6.11 -14.35 10.25
N ASP A 280 -5.79 -13.57 11.29
CA ASP A 280 -4.45 -13.07 11.65
C ASP A 280 -3.44 -14.16 12.04
N SER A 281 -3.90 -15.37 12.34
CA SER A 281 -3.05 -16.51 12.69
C SER A 281 -2.77 -17.42 11.49
N GLU A 282 -3.71 -17.52 10.55
CA GLU A 282 -3.63 -18.48 9.44
C GLU A 282 -3.16 -17.84 8.14
N HIS A 283 -3.50 -16.57 7.88
CA HIS A 283 -3.00 -15.81 6.72
C HIS A 283 -3.25 -16.47 5.35
N TYR A 284 -4.39 -17.12 5.14
CA TYR A 284 -4.79 -17.65 3.83
C TYR A 284 -6.32 -17.55 3.58
N PRO A 285 -6.81 -17.59 2.32
CA PRO A 285 -8.23 -17.46 2.00
C PRO A 285 -9.14 -18.50 2.67
N PRO A 286 -10.37 -18.13 3.07
CA PRO A 286 -11.36 -19.09 3.55
C PRO A 286 -11.56 -20.27 2.59
N ASP A 287 -11.71 -21.47 3.17
CA ASP A 287 -11.92 -22.73 2.45
C ASP A 287 -10.80 -23.13 1.47
N GLY A 288 -9.62 -22.49 1.54
CA GLY A 288 -8.53 -22.71 0.58
C GLY A 288 -8.90 -22.29 -0.84
N ARG A 289 -9.74 -21.25 -0.99
CA ARG A 289 -10.19 -20.72 -2.29
C ARG A 289 -9.86 -19.23 -2.40
N LEU A 290 -9.06 -18.86 -3.40
CA LEU A 290 -8.76 -17.46 -3.66
C LEU A 290 -9.97 -16.77 -4.31
N ARG A 291 -10.42 -15.67 -3.72
CA ARG A 291 -11.55 -14.86 -4.19
C ARG A 291 -11.21 -13.40 -3.95
N VAL A 292 -11.41 -12.56 -4.96
CA VAL A 292 -11.46 -11.10 -4.78
C VAL A 292 -12.92 -10.74 -4.53
N TYR A 293 -13.21 -9.87 -3.57
CA TYR A 293 -14.57 -9.41 -3.34
C TYR A 293 -14.74 -8.01 -3.87
N ARG A 294 -15.82 -7.77 -4.62
CA ARG A 294 -16.19 -6.44 -5.14
C ARG A 294 -17.47 -5.97 -4.47
N SER A 295 -17.51 -4.71 -4.07
CA SER A 295 -18.76 -4.00 -3.79
C SER A 295 -18.89 -2.86 -4.78
N ARG A 296 -20.09 -2.63 -5.33
CA ARG A 296 -20.40 -1.48 -6.21
C ARG A 296 -21.13 -0.34 -5.48
N THR A 297 -21.29 -0.47 -4.17
CA THR A 297 -22.06 0.44 -3.30
C THR A 297 -21.20 1.04 -2.19
N GLY A 298 -19.87 0.91 -2.31
CA GLY A 298 -18.90 1.36 -1.33
C GLY A 298 -18.91 0.53 -0.05
N GLY A 299 -19.17 -0.77 -0.17
CA GLY A 299 -19.23 -1.76 0.91
C GLY A 299 -20.64 -2.29 1.17
N HIS A 300 -20.80 -2.96 2.33
CA HIS A 300 -21.99 -3.69 2.83
C HIS A 300 -22.42 -4.91 2.01
N GLU A 301 -22.57 -4.76 0.70
CA GLU A 301 -22.93 -5.84 -0.21
C GLU A 301 -21.74 -6.17 -1.10
N TRP A 302 -21.26 -7.39 -0.99
CA TRP A 302 -20.07 -7.89 -1.67
C TRP A 302 -20.38 -9.13 -2.49
N GLU A 303 -19.82 -9.18 -3.68
CA GLU A 303 -19.83 -10.35 -4.56
C GLU A 303 -18.44 -10.99 -4.62
N ALA A 304 -18.41 -12.33 -4.57
CA ALA A 304 -17.17 -13.07 -4.75
C ALA A 304 -16.84 -13.20 -6.24
N LEU A 305 -15.68 -12.67 -6.64
CA LEU A 305 -15.13 -12.77 -7.97
C LEU A 305 -14.16 -13.94 -8.03
N THR A 306 -14.51 -14.99 -8.77
CA THR A 306 -13.83 -16.29 -8.68
C THR A 306 -13.39 -16.87 -10.02
N GLN A 307 -13.92 -16.38 -11.14
CA GLN A 307 -13.68 -16.99 -12.45
C GLN A 307 -12.21 -16.85 -12.83
N GLY A 308 -11.51 -17.97 -12.98
CA GLY A 308 -10.08 -18.01 -13.30
C GLY A 308 -9.13 -18.05 -12.09
N LEU A 309 -9.64 -17.89 -10.86
CA LEU A 309 -8.85 -18.01 -9.63
C LEU A 309 -8.92 -19.43 -9.03
N PRO A 310 -7.88 -19.92 -8.33
CA PRO A 310 -7.89 -21.24 -7.70
C PRO A 310 -9.02 -21.41 -6.65
N GLN A 311 -9.89 -22.39 -6.87
CA GLN A 311 -11.05 -22.68 -6.00
C GLN A 311 -10.88 -23.91 -5.10
N ARG A 312 -9.65 -24.38 -4.92
CA ARG A 312 -9.27 -25.44 -3.97
C ARG A 312 -7.77 -25.38 -3.71
N ASP A 313 -7.35 -25.88 -2.56
CA ASP A 313 -5.95 -26.09 -2.18
C ASP A 313 -5.06 -24.82 -2.32
N CYS A 314 -5.65 -23.64 -2.15
CA CYS A 314 -4.98 -22.35 -2.28
C CYS A 314 -4.77 -21.70 -0.91
N TYR A 315 -3.54 -21.81 -0.41
CA TYR A 315 -3.14 -21.32 0.92
C TYR A 315 -2.15 -20.15 0.85
N VAL A 316 -2.37 -19.25 -0.12
CA VAL A 316 -1.54 -18.04 -0.31
C VAL A 316 -2.10 -16.87 0.50
N ASN A 317 -1.37 -15.76 0.60
CA ASN A 317 -1.89 -14.49 1.10
C ASN A 317 -1.78 -13.41 0.00
N VAL A 318 -2.55 -12.33 0.10
CA VAL A 318 -2.38 -11.12 -0.71
C VAL A 318 -2.08 -9.99 0.27
N LEU A 319 -0.88 -9.43 0.19
CA LEU A 319 -0.40 -8.41 1.15
C LEU A 319 -0.95 -7.02 0.81
N ARG A 320 -0.80 -6.09 1.76
CA ARG A 320 -1.41 -4.74 1.76
C ARG A 320 -1.15 -3.92 0.49
N ASP A 321 0.06 -3.96 -0.06
CA ASP A 321 0.42 -3.28 -1.31
C ASP A 321 0.36 -4.20 -2.55
N ALA A 322 -0.16 -5.42 -2.42
CA ALA A 322 -0.18 -6.41 -3.50
C ALA A 322 -1.51 -6.42 -4.29
N MET A 323 -2.19 -5.28 -4.35
CA MET A 323 -3.36 -5.02 -5.20
C MET A 323 -3.24 -3.62 -5.81
N ALA A 324 -3.58 -3.50 -7.10
CA ALA A 324 -3.67 -2.21 -7.77
C ALA A 324 -4.70 -2.25 -8.92
N VAL A 325 -5.15 -1.08 -9.36
CA VAL A 325 -6.01 -0.91 -10.55
C VAL A 325 -5.39 -0.05 -11.64
N ASP A 326 -5.63 -0.40 -12.91
CA ASP A 326 -5.27 0.45 -14.05
C ASP A 326 -6.42 1.42 -14.42
N THR A 327 -6.11 2.42 -15.26
CA THR A 327 -7.09 3.43 -15.70
C THR A 327 -7.60 3.20 -17.12
N LEU A 328 -7.45 1.99 -17.69
CA LEU A 328 -8.05 1.65 -18.97
C LEU A 328 -9.56 1.44 -18.83
N GLU A 329 -10.27 1.34 -19.96
CA GLU A 329 -11.69 1.01 -20.01
C GLU A 329 -11.86 -0.29 -20.82
N PRO A 330 -12.31 -1.41 -20.21
CA PRO A 330 -12.65 -1.57 -18.79
C PRO A 330 -11.45 -1.47 -17.84
N CYS A 331 -11.69 -1.04 -16.59
CA CYS A 331 -10.67 -0.97 -15.54
C CYS A 331 -10.06 -2.35 -15.27
N GLY A 332 -8.72 -2.41 -15.24
CA GLY A 332 -8.00 -3.63 -14.88
C GLY A 332 -7.76 -3.72 -13.38
N VAL A 333 -7.87 -4.92 -12.81
CA VAL A 333 -7.58 -5.20 -11.40
C VAL A 333 -6.46 -6.23 -11.32
N TYR A 334 -5.46 -5.97 -10.49
CA TYR A 334 -4.24 -6.77 -10.38
C TYR A 334 -4.06 -7.24 -8.94
N VAL A 335 -3.70 -8.51 -8.74
CA VAL A 335 -3.39 -9.05 -7.41
C VAL A 335 -2.13 -9.91 -7.44
N GLY A 336 -1.24 -9.71 -6.47
CA GLY A 336 -0.03 -10.49 -6.26
C GLY A 336 -0.12 -11.35 -5.01
N THR A 337 0.29 -12.60 -5.08
CA THR A 337 0.18 -13.55 -3.97
C THR A 337 1.54 -13.85 -3.34
N THR A 338 1.54 -14.23 -2.06
CA THR A 338 2.74 -14.77 -1.39
C THR A 338 3.19 -16.13 -1.96
N GLY A 339 2.33 -16.79 -2.74
CA GLY A 339 2.67 -17.98 -3.52
C GLY A 339 3.43 -17.70 -4.82
N GLY A 340 3.66 -16.43 -5.17
CA GLY A 340 4.42 -16.05 -6.36
C GLY A 340 3.60 -15.95 -7.65
N GLN A 341 2.27 -15.84 -7.54
CA GLN A 341 1.40 -15.56 -8.68
C GLN A 341 1.08 -14.09 -8.77
N VAL A 342 0.97 -13.57 -10.00
CA VAL A 342 0.38 -12.26 -10.27
C VAL A 342 -0.77 -12.47 -11.25
N TYR A 343 -1.98 -12.09 -10.84
CA TYR A 343 -3.18 -12.20 -11.66
C TYR A 343 -3.62 -10.83 -12.17
N VAL A 344 -4.30 -10.84 -13.32
CA VAL A 344 -5.03 -9.69 -13.87
C VAL A 344 -6.46 -10.09 -14.17
N SER A 345 -7.39 -9.19 -13.89
CA SER A 345 -8.66 -9.09 -14.59
C SER A 345 -8.65 -7.84 -15.44
N ALA A 346 -8.99 -7.96 -16.72
CA ALA A 346 -9.09 -6.84 -17.67
C ALA A 346 -10.54 -6.33 -17.84
N ASP A 347 -11.45 -6.81 -17.00
CA ASP A 347 -12.90 -6.61 -17.06
C ASP A 347 -13.48 -6.35 -15.65
N ALA A 348 -12.86 -5.43 -14.91
CA ALA A 348 -13.31 -4.98 -13.58
C ALA A 348 -13.50 -6.12 -12.56
N GLY A 349 -12.72 -7.19 -12.66
CA GLY A 349 -12.72 -8.33 -11.76
C GLY A 349 -13.60 -9.51 -12.20
N ASP A 350 -14.34 -9.42 -13.31
CA ASP A 350 -15.28 -10.48 -13.71
C ASP A 350 -14.57 -11.79 -14.11
N ARG A 351 -13.41 -11.70 -14.79
CA ARG A 351 -12.57 -12.85 -15.15
C ARG A 351 -11.10 -12.58 -14.89
N TRP A 352 -10.43 -13.57 -14.31
CA TRP A 352 -9.02 -13.52 -13.94
C TRP A 352 -8.17 -14.44 -14.80
N ALA A 353 -6.93 -14.04 -15.06
CA ALA A 353 -5.91 -14.87 -15.67
C ALA A 353 -4.56 -14.62 -14.97
N PRO A 354 -3.70 -15.64 -14.81
CA PRO A 354 -2.34 -15.42 -14.36
C PRO A 354 -1.56 -14.66 -15.44
N ILE A 355 -0.86 -13.60 -15.05
CA ILE A 355 0.17 -12.96 -15.89
C ILE A 355 1.44 -13.81 -15.83
N VAL A 356 1.84 -14.15 -14.61
CA VAL A 356 3.03 -14.93 -14.31
C VAL A 356 2.78 -15.76 -13.06
N GLU A 357 3.40 -16.92 -13.03
CA GLU A 357 3.36 -17.83 -11.89
C GLU A 357 4.79 -18.16 -11.46
N HIS A 358 4.98 -18.58 -10.22
CA HIS A 358 6.25 -19.11 -9.69
C HIS A 358 7.33 -18.04 -9.47
N LEU A 359 6.92 -16.78 -9.27
CA LEU A 359 7.79 -15.75 -8.71
C LEU A 359 8.14 -16.07 -7.24
N PRO A 360 9.14 -15.40 -6.65
CA PRO A 360 9.24 -15.34 -5.19
C PRO A 360 7.97 -14.70 -4.59
N SER A 361 7.75 -14.87 -3.28
CA SER A 361 6.61 -14.27 -2.57
C SER A 361 6.46 -12.79 -2.92
N VAL A 362 5.34 -12.43 -3.54
CA VAL A 362 5.01 -11.06 -3.91
C VAL A 362 4.65 -10.27 -2.66
N VAL A 363 5.17 -9.06 -2.56
CA VAL A 363 4.93 -8.14 -1.43
C VAL A 363 4.25 -6.84 -1.87
N SER A 364 4.43 -6.43 -3.12
CA SER A 364 3.75 -5.27 -3.70
C SER A 364 3.49 -5.44 -5.20
N VAL A 365 2.40 -4.86 -5.66
CA VAL A 365 1.96 -4.77 -7.05
C VAL A 365 1.48 -3.34 -7.28
N GLU A 366 2.10 -2.66 -8.23
CA GLU A 366 1.74 -1.30 -8.64
C GLU A 366 1.54 -1.28 -10.15
N VAL A 367 0.66 -0.42 -10.67
CA VAL A 367 0.32 -0.42 -12.10
C VAL A 367 0.31 0.98 -12.68
N GLN A 368 0.78 1.09 -13.93
CA GLN A 368 0.74 2.31 -14.73
C GLN A 368 0.06 2.05 -16.07
N THR A 369 -0.91 2.91 -16.40
CA THR A 369 -1.45 3.03 -17.75
C THR A 369 -0.61 4.02 -18.55
N LEU A 370 -0.09 3.60 -19.70
CA LEU A 370 0.84 4.35 -20.54
C LEU A 370 0.24 4.62 -21.93
N PRO A 371 0.64 5.71 -22.63
CA PRO A 371 0.16 6.05 -23.98
C PRO A 371 0.53 5.05 -25.10
#